data_AF-A0AAN9UZG5-F1
#
_entry.id   AF-A0AAN9UZG5-F1
#
_cell.length_a   1.000
_cell.length_b   1.000
_cell.length_c   1.000
_cell.angle_alpha   90.00
_cell.angle_beta   90.00
_cell.angle_gamma   90.00
#
_symmetry.space_group_name_H-M   'P 1'
#
loop_
_entity.id
_entity.type
_entity.pdbx_description
1 polymer ?
#
loop_
_entity_poly.entity_id
_entity_poly.type
_entity_poly.pdbx_seq_one_letter_code
_entity_poly.pdbx_strand_id
1 'polypeptide(L)'
;MRPFLNLTVLDDSIGPDKMAALTAANTIAVEKNNRANVAKDRGQLDQAMALHREALALKVRAYSEASVQAGISFNGLGEACLQAGQLAEAEQALVKALKVREETAFGGLGMGPAIDAAATRDNLAQLREAQGDFEDARLLRLKGAEKNEIMCGNYNTLPGSGLAR
;
A
#
# COMPACT_ATOMS: atom_id res chain seq x y z
N MET A 1 20.76 4.52 18.61
CA MET A 1 19.42 4.42 19.19
C MET A 1 18.52 5.39 18.46
N ARG A 2 17.56 4.93 17.66
CA ARG A 2 16.57 5.80 17.02
C ARG A 2 15.44 6.04 18.03
N PRO A 3 15.06 7.29 18.33
CA PRO A 3 14.01 7.55 19.30
C PRO A 3 12.66 7.10 18.74
N PHE A 4 11.89 6.44 19.59
CA PHE A 4 10.50 6.08 19.35
C PHE A 4 9.71 7.39 19.10
N LEU A 5 9.11 7.52 17.92
CA LEU A 5 8.07 8.53 17.72
C LEU A 5 6.86 8.12 18.55
N ASN A 6 6.70 8.82 19.67
CA ASN A 6 5.58 8.69 20.57
C ASN A 6 4.31 9.21 19.87
N LEU A 7 3.32 8.34 19.68
CA LEU A 7 2.06 8.66 19.00
C LEU A 7 1.16 9.63 19.79
N THR A 8 1.58 10.09 20.96
CA THR A 8 0.86 11.09 21.78
C THR A 8 1.39 12.51 21.64
N VAL A 9 2.36 12.78 20.77
CA VAL A 9 2.79 14.15 20.46
C VAL A 9 2.30 14.47 19.05
N LEU A 10 1.01 14.80 18.94
CA LEU A 10 0.62 15.77 17.91
C LEU A 10 1.46 17.01 18.23
N ASP A 11 2.42 17.30 17.36
CA ASP A 11 3.18 18.54 17.42
C ASP A 11 2.17 19.70 17.53
N ASP A 12 2.18 20.41 18.65
CA ASP A 12 1.33 21.59 18.92
C ASP A 12 1.51 22.68 17.84
N SER A 13 2.43 22.51 16.89
CA SER A 13 2.60 23.33 15.69
C SER A 13 1.58 23.08 14.56
N ILE A 14 0.81 21.97 14.58
CA ILE A 14 -0.22 21.72 13.56
C ILE A 14 -1.53 22.37 14.03
N GLY A 15 -1.69 23.64 13.70
CA GLY A 15 -2.93 24.37 13.97
C GLY A 15 -4.17 23.63 13.44
N PRO A 16 -5.34 23.84 14.06
CA PRO A 16 -6.57 23.09 13.78
C PRO A 16 -6.97 23.13 12.29
N ASP A 17 -6.71 24.26 11.61
CA ASP A 17 -6.98 24.44 10.19
C ASP A 17 -6.13 23.50 9.31
N LYS A 18 -4.85 23.31 9.66
CA LYS A 18 -3.95 22.41 8.95
C LYS A 18 -4.39 20.96 9.18
N MET A 19 -4.76 20.60 10.40
CA MET A 19 -5.26 19.25 10.69
C MET A 19 -6.58 18.95 9.98
N ALA A 20 -7.49 19.92 9.91
CA ALA A 20 -8.72 19.82 9.14
C ALA A 20 -8.45 19.64 7.64
N ALA A 21 -7.51 20.40 7.07
CA ALA A 21 -7.13 20.28 5.67
C ALA A 21 -6.50 18.90 5.34
N LEU A 22 -5.62 18.38 6.21
CA LEU A 22 -5.07 17.04 6.08
C LEU A 22 -6.17 15.98 6.10
N THR A 23 -7.07 16.07 7.08
CA THR A 23 -8.18 15.12 7.25
C THR A 23 -9.11 15.15 6.04
N ALA A 24 -9.49 16.33 5.55
CA ALA A 24 -10.32 16.48 4.36
C ALA A 24 -9.65 15.87 3.12
N ALA A 25 -8.37 16.16 2.89
CA ALA A 25 -7.61 15.60 1.78
C ALA A 25 -7.54 14.07 1.84
N ASN A 26 -7.34 13.50 3.04
CA ASN A 26 -7.33 12.05 3.23
C ASN A 26 -8.69 11.42 2.99
N THR A 27 -9.77 12.02 3.48
CA THR A 27 -11.15 11.52 3.27
C THR A 27 -11.47 11.42 1.77
N ILE A 28 -11.18 12.48 1.01
CA ILE A 28 -11.41 12.50 -0.45
C ILE A 28 -10.52 11.44 -1.14
N ALA A 29 -9.25 11.32 -0.74
CA ALA A 29 -8.35 10.34 -1.31
C ALA A 29 -8.77 8.89 -1.02
N VAL A 30 -9.32 8.62 0.17
CA VAL A 30 -9.87 7.31 0.54
C VAL A 30 -11.10 6.98 -0.31
N GLU A 31 -12.02 7.93 -0.49
CA GLU A 31 -13.18 7.74 -1.38
C GLU A 31 -12.74 7.39 -2.80
N LYS A 32 -11.75 8.13 -3.35
CA LYS A 32 -11.20 7.85 -4.68
C LYS A 32 -10.55 6.49 -4.77
N ASN A 33 -9.75 6.08 -3.78
CA ASN A 33 -9.18 4.73 -3.72
C ASN A 33 -10.26 3.64 -3.70
N ASN A 34 -11.33 3.82 -2.93
CA ASN A 34 -12.41 2.85 -2.85
C ASN A 34 -13.14 2.73 -4.20
N ARG A 35 -13.42 3.86 -4.85
CA ARG A 35 -13.99 3.89 -6.19
C ARG A 35 -13.06 3.28 -7.24
N ALA A 36 -11.75 3.48 -7.10
CA ALA A 36 -10.75 2.86 -7.95
C ALA A 36 -10.78 1.33 -7.81
N ASN A 37 -10.86 0.81 -6.58
CA ASN A 37 -11.00 -0.63 -6.34
C ASN A 37 -12.28 -1.18 -6.98
N VAL A 38 -13.42 -0.50 -6.82
CA VAL A 38 -14.68 -0.90 -7.48
C VAL A 38 -14.57 -0.89 -9.00
N ALA A 39 -13.89 0.11 -9.59
CA ALA A 39 -13.66 0.18 -11.03
C ALA A 39 -12.74 -0.97 -11.50
N LYS A 40 -11.68 -1.26 -10.74
CA LYS A 40 -10.76 -2.38 -10.97
C LYS A 40 -11.48 -3.72 -10.97
N ASP A 41 -12.32 -3.96 -9.96
CA ASP A 41 -13.10 -5.21 -9.83
C ASP A 41 -14.11 -5.39 -10.98
N ARG A 42 -14.49 -4.29 -11.66
CA ARG A 42 -15.32 -4.30 -12.87
C ARG A 42 -14.51 -4.38 -14.18
N GLY A 43 -13.19 -4.52 -14.10
CA GLY A 43 -12.29 -4.51 -15.25
C GLY A 43 -12.09 -3.14 -15.90
N GLN A 44 -12.54 -2.05 -15.26
CA GLN A 44 -12.40 -0.68 -15.75
C GLN A 44 -11.04 -0.11 -15.35
N LEU A 45 -9.97 -0.72 -15.85
CA LEU A 45 -8.60 -0.51 -15.36
C LEU A 45 -8.09 0.92 -15.59
N ASP A 46 -8.34 1.53 -16.74
CA ASP A 46 -7.95 2.93 -17.00
C ASP A 46 -8.59 3.90 -15.99
N GLN A 47 -9.87 3.67 -15.66
CA GLN A 47 -10.59 4.47 -14.67
C GLN A 47 -10.02 4.23 -13.26
N ALA A 48 -9.72 2.98 -12.91
CA ALA A 48 -9.11 2.64 -11.63
C ALA A 48 -7.76 3.34 -11.45
N MET A 49 -6.91 3.29 -12.47
CA MET A 49 -5.60 3.94 -12.46
C MET A 49 -5.72 5.45 -12.33
N ALA A 50 -6.63 6.09 -13.07
CA ALA A 50 -6.88 7.53 -12.96
C ALA A 50 -7.29 7.93 -11.52
N LEU A 51 -8.24 7.20 -10.93
CA LEU A 51 -8.70 7.45 -9.56
C LEU A 51 -7.60 7.23 -8.51
N HIS A 52 -6.76 6.19 -8.67
CA HIS A 52 -5.61 5.98 -7.78
C HIS A 52 -4.56 7.09 -7.92
N ARG A 53 -4.28 7.59 -9.14
CA ARG A 53 -3.37 8.73 -9.35
C ARG A 53 -3.90 10.01 -8.70
N GLU A 54 -5.20 10.28 -8.80
CA GLU A 54 -5.82 11.41 -8.12
C GLU A 54 -5.73 11.30 -6.59
N ALA A 55 -6.04 10.12 -6.04
CA ALA A 55 -5.90 9.85 -4.61
C ALA A 55 -4.45 10.02 -4.14
N LEU A 56 -3.49 9.52 -4.92
CA LEU A 56 -2.06 9.65 -4.66
C LEU A 56 -1.64 11.12 -4.64
N ALA A 57 -2.04 11.92 -5.63
CA ALA A 57 -1.71 13.34 -5.70
C ALA A 57 -2.18 14.12 -4.46
N LEU A 58 -3.40 13.83 -3.99
CA LEU A 58 -3.93 14.42 -2.75
C LEU A 58 -3.08 14.04 -1.54
N LYS A 59 -2.74 12.76 -1.40
CA LYS A 59 -1.96 12.24 -0.26
C LYS A 59 -0.51 12.71 -0.26
N VAL A 60 0.13 12.77 -1.43
CA VAL A 60 1.49 13.32 -1.56
C VAL A 60 1.51 14.78 -1.17
N ARG A 61 0.52 15.58 -1.62
CA ARG A 61 0.44 17.00 -1.27
C ARG A 61 0.19 17.21 0.23
N ALA A 62 -0.63 16.37 0.85
CA ALA A 62 -0.98 16.49 2.26
C ALA A 62 0.13 15.95 3.20
N TYR A 63 0.73 14.81 2.87
CA TYR A 63 1.53 14.03 3.82
C TYR A 63 2.97 13.75 3.37
N SER A 64 3.34 14.08 2.13
CA SER A 64 4.55 13.64 1.41
C SER A 64 4.48 12.25 0.75
N GLU A 65 5.38 12.02 -0.19
CA GLU A 65 5.51 10.76 -0.93
C GLU A 65 5.95 9.59 -0.06
N ALA A 66 6.72 9.85 1.00
CA ALA A 66 7.20 8.83 1.94
C ALA A 66 6.16 8.46 3.02
N SER A 67 4.97 9.08 2.99
CA SER A 67 3.93 8.82 3.97
C SER A 67 3.23 7.49 3.75
N VAL A 68 2.76 6.88 4.84
CA VAL A 68 1.92 5.68 4.84
C VAL A 68 0.67 5.86 3.95
N GLN A 69 0.07 7.05 4.01
CA GLN A 69 -1.11 7.41 3.24
C GLN A 69 -0.81 7.31 1.74
N ALA A 70 0.31 7.88 1.28
CA ALA A 70 0.78 7.76 -0.11
C ALA A 70 1.11 6.30 -0.46
N GLY A 71 1.78 5.55 0.43
CA GLY A 71 2.10 4.14 0.23
C GLY A 71 0.87 3.25 -0.05
N ILE A 72 -0.29 3.54 0.57
CA ILE A 72 -1.55 2.84 0.26
C ILE A 72 -1.99 3.08 -1.19
N SER A 73 -1.94 4.33 -1.66
CA SER A 73 -2.34 4.68 -3.03
C SER A 73 -1.34 4.22 -4.07
N PHE A 74 -0.04 4.22 -3.77
CA PHE A 74 0.98 3.62 -4.62
C PHE A 74 0.73 2.12 -4.84
N ASN A 75 0.38 1.37 -3.80
CA ASN A 75 0.09 -0.05 -3.94
C ASN A 75 -1.14 -0.30 -4.81
N GLY A 76 -2.22 0.47 -4.62
CA GLY A 76 -3.43 0.36 -5.45
C GLY A 76 -3.18 0.72 -6.91
N LEU A 77 -2.43 1.79 -7.17
CA LEU A 77 -2.01 2.14 -8.54
C LEU A 77 -1.19 1.00 -9.16
N GLY A 78 -0.21 0.48 -8.42
CA GLY A 78 0.64 -0.61 -8.89
C GLY A 78 -0.13 -1.88 -9.24
N GLU A 79 -1.10 -2.26 -8.40
CA GLU A 79 -1.99 -3.39 -8.65
C GLU A 79 -2.85 -3.18 -9.91
N ALA A 80 -3.45 -2.00 -10.08
CA ALA A 80 -4.25 -1.68 -11.26
C ALA A 80 -3.39 -1.68 -12.55
N CYS A 81 -2.19 -1.11 -12.50
CA CYS A 81 -1.24 -1.15 -13.61
C CYS A 81 -0.83 -2.58 -13.98
N LEU A 82 -0.60 -3.44 -12.98
CA LEU A 82 -0.24 -4.84 -13.18
C LEU A 82 -1.37 -5.60 -13.90
N GLN A 83 -2.61 -5.43 -13.44
CA GLN A 83 -3.78 -6.04 -14.10
C GLN A 83 -3.97 -5.52 -15.54
N ALA A 84 -3.57 -4.28 -15.82
CA ALA A 84 -3.62 -3.69 -17.16
C ALA A 84 -2.43 -4.10 -18.05
N GLY A 85 -1.48 -4.90 -17.54
CA GLY A 85 -0.26 -5.27 -18.25
C GLY A 85 0.78 -4.13 -18.37
N GLN A 86 0.58 -3.02 -17.65
CA GLN A 86 1.50 -1.88 -17.64
C GLN A 86 2.65 -2.11 -16.64
N LEU A 87 3.49 -3.11 -16.94
CA LEU A 87 4.48 -3.63 -16.01
C LEU A 87 5.47 -2.58 -15.50
N ALA A 88 5.95 -1.67 -16.36
CA ALA A 88 6.91 -0.63 -15.96
C ALA A 88 6.33 0.35 -14.93
N GLU A 89 5.09 0.80 -15.12
CA GLU A 89 4.43 1.70 -14.16
C GLU A 89 4.04 0.96 -12.88
N ALA A 90 3.62 -0.30 -13.01
CA ALA A 90 3.34 -1.17 -11.87
C ALA A 90 4.58 -1.30 -10.98
N GLU A 91 5.75 -1.58 -11.55
CA GLU A 91 7.01 -1.73 -10.80
C GLU A 91 7.37 -0.45 -10.05
N GLN A 92 7.31 0.71 -10.73
CA GLN A 92 7.63 2.00 -10.10
C GLN A 92 6.71 2.28 -8.90
N ALA A 93 5.40 2.04 -9.06
CA ALA A 93 4.43 2.28 -8.00
C ALA A 93 4.60 1.30 -6.84
N LEU A 94 4.77 0.00 -7.12
CA LEU A 94 4.90 -1.03 -6.10
C LEU A 94 6.21 -0.93 -5.31
N VAL A 95 7.34 -0.57 -5.95
CA VAL A 95 8.62 -0.34 -5.25
C VAL A 95 8.49 0.82 -4.26
N LYS A 96 7.82 1.91 -4.64
CA LYS A 96 7.57 3.05 -3.74
C LYS A 96 6.67 2.65 -2.58
N ALA A 97 5.59 1.91 -2.85
CA ALA A 97 4.71 1.39 -1.80
C ALA A 97 5.46 0.48 -0.82
N LEU A 98 6.30 -0.42 -1.33
CA LEU A 98 7.06 -1.36 -0.51
C LEU A 98 8.03 -0.62 0.40
N LYS A 99 8.77 0.36 -0.15
CA LYS A 99 9.70 1.17 0.64
C LYS A 99 9.01 1.83 1.83
N VAL A 100 7.87 2.50 1.59
CA VAL A 100 7.09 3.14 2.66
C VAL A 100 6.63 2.11 3.70
N ARG A 101 6.11 0.97 3.27
CA ARG A 101 5.58 -0.07 4.16
C ARG A 101 6.67 -0.79 4.96
N GLU A 102 7.88 -0.92 4.41
CA GLU A 102 9.05 -1.48 5.11
C GLU A 102 9.67 -0.49 6.12
N GLU A 103 9.65 0.81 5.81
CA GLU A 103 10.27 1.85 6.65
C GLU A 103 9.36 2.32 7.81
N THR A 104 8.07 1.99 7.79
CA THR A 104 7.12 2.45 8.82
C THR A 104 6.95 1.43 9.95
N ALA A 105 7.16 1.86 11.20
CA ALA A 105 7.02 1.02 12.40
C ALA A 105 5.59 0.51 12.66
N PHE A 106 4.58 1.26 12.18
CA PHE A 106 3.18 0.86 12.18
C PHE A 106 2.76 0.76 10.71
N GLY A 107 2.44 -0.45 10.23
CA GLY A 107 1.79 -0.59 8.92
C GLY A 107 0.56 0.32 8.84
N GLY A 108 0.15 0.73 7.64
CA GLY A 108 -1.06 1.53 7.45
C GLY A 108 -2.34 0.92 7.99
N LEU A 109 -2.32 -0.37 8.35
CA LEU A 109 -3.42 -1.09 9.00
C LEU A 109 -3.14 -1.48 10.47
N GLY A 110 -2.07 -0.99 11.10
CA GLY A 110 -1.77 -1.26 12.52
C GLY A 110 -1.28 -2.67 12.85
N MET A 111 -1.19 -3.57 11.86
CA MET A 111 -0.70 -4.95 12.02
C MET A 111 0.82 -5.10 11.76
N GLY A 112 1.54 -3.98 11.86
CA GLY A 112 2.99 -3.91 11.69
C GLY A 112 3.46 -3.93 10.23
N PRO A 113 4.73 -3.52 9.99
CA PRO A 113 5.32 -3.45 8.65
C PRO A 113 5.34 -4.78 7.90
N ALA A 114 5.32 -5.92 8.61
CA ALA A 114 5.48 -7.24 8.00
C ALA A 114 4.28 -7.64 7.11
N ILE A 115 3.04 -7.44 7.58
CA ILE A 115 1.83 -7.89 6.86
C ILE A 115 1.48 -6.93 5.72
N ASP A 116 1.54 -5.62 5.95
CA ASP A 116 1.23 -4.64 4.91
C ASP A 116 2.25 -4.70 3.76
N ALA A 117 3.55 -4.84 4.08
CA ALA A 117 4.57 -5.01 3.05
C ALA A 117 4.39 -6.33 2.28
N ALA A 118 3.87 -7.39 2.91
CA ALA A 118 3.67 -8.68 2.26
C ALA A 118 2.70 -8.60 1.07
N ALA A 119 1.61 -7.84 1.16
CA ALA A 119 0.69 -7.63 0.03
C ALA A 119 1.41 -6.95 -1.16
N THR A 120 2.29 -5.98 -0.89
CA THR A 120 3.05 -5.30 -1.95
C THR A 120 4.13 -6.19 -2.55
N ARG A 121 4.77 -7.03 -1.73
CA ARG A 121 5.73 -8.04 -2.19
C ARG A 121 5.06 -9.07 -3.08
N ASP A 122 3.83 -9.49 -2.76
CA ASP A 122 3.08 -10.40 -3.62
C ASP A 122 2.78 -9.78 -4.99
N ASN A 123 2.33 -8.52 -5.03
CA ASN A 123 2.13 -7.82 -6.30
C ASN A 123 3.44 -7.67 -7.11
N LEU A 124 4.57 -7.39 -6.45
CA LEU A 124 5.87 -7.38 -7.12
C LEU A 124 6.27 -8.78 -7.60
N ALA A 125 5.95 -9.83 -6.85
CA ALA A 125 6.23 -11.20 -7.24
C ALA A 125 5.43 -11.59 -8.49
N GLN A 126 4.14 -11.24 -8.56
CA GLN A 126 3.32 -11.42 -9.76
C GLN A 126 3.88 -10.66 -10.97
N LEU A 127 4.41 -9.45 -10.75
CA LEU A 127 5.10 -8.68 -11.78
C LEU A 127 6.36 -9.41 -12.29
N ARG A 128 7.17 -9.98 -11.37
CA ARG A 128 8.35 -10.78 -11.74
C ARG A 128 7.97 -12.06 -12.46
N GLU A 129 6.90 -12.73 -12.06
CA GLU A 129 6.33 -13.88 -12.78
C GLU A 129 5.93 -13.50 -14.21
N ALA A 130 5.30 -12.35 -14.41
CA ALA A 130 4.95 -11.85 -15.74
C ALA A 130 6.19 -11.53 -16.61
N GLN A 131 7.34 -11.25 -15.99
CA GLN A 131 8.63 -11.03 -16.66
C GLN A 131 9.42 -12.34 -16.88
N GLY A 132 9.00 -13.46 -16.27
CA GLY A 132 9.70 -14.75 -16.31
C GLY A 132 10.72 -14.95 -15.19
N ASP A 133 10.83 -14.01 -14.25
CA ASP A 133 11.80 -14.00 -13.15
C ASP A 133 11.24 -14.73 -11.91
N PHE A 134 11.00 -16.03 -12.04
CA PHE A 134 10.34 -16.84 -11.00
C PHE A 134 11.12 -16.93 -9.68
N GLU A 135 12.46 -16.90 -9.73
CA GLU A 135 13.28 -16.96 -8.51
C GLU A 135 13.17 -15.66 -7.70
N ASP A 136 13.20 -14.50 -8.36
CA ASP A 136 12.96 -13.21 -7.71
C ASP A 136 11.56 -13.14 -7.10
N ALA A 137 10.55 -13.63 -7.82
CA ALA A 137 9.18 -13.70 -7.32
C ALA A 137 9.08 -14.54 -6.03
N ARG A 138 9.76 -15.69 -6.00
CA ARG A 138 9.84 -16.54 -4.82
C ARG A 138 10.52 -15.83 -3.65
N LEU A 139 11.68 -15.20 -3.88
CA LEU A 139 12.42 -14.48 -2.84
C LEU A 139 11.62 -13.31 -2.25
N LEU A 140 10.87 -12.60 -3.08
CA LEU A 140 9.96 -11.53 -2.63
C LEU A 140 8.89 -12.06 -1.66
N ARG A 141 8.26 -13.20 -1.97
CA ARG A 141 7.22 -13.80 -1.11
C ARG A 141 7.75 -14.39 0.20
N LEU A 142 9.01 -14.86 0.21
CA LEU A 142 9.65 -15.41 1.42
C LEU A 142 10.19 -14.32 2.37
N LYS A 143 10.32 -13.07 1.92
CA LYS A 143 10.89 -12.00 2.74
C LYS A 143 9.98 -11.66 3.93
N GLY A 144 10.48 -11.93 5.13
CA GLY A 144 9.80 -11.63 6.41
C GLY A 144 8.96 -12.77 6.98
N ALA A 145 8.94 -13.94 6.34
CA ALA A 145 8.36 -15.15 6.90
C ALA A 145 9.36 -15.90 7.79
N GLU A 146 8.86 -16.61 8.80
CA GLU A 146 9.65 -17.68 9.40
C GLU A 146 9.79 -18.84 8.40
N LYS A 147 10.83 -19.65 8.59
CA LYS A 147 11.33 -20.64 7.62
C LYS A 147 10.21 -21.44 6.93
N ASN A 148 10.14 -21.34 5.60
CA ASN A 148 9.19 -22.02 4.69
C ASN A 148 7.71 -21.57 4.75
N GLU A 149 7.42 -20.42 5.36
CA GLU A 149 6.08 -19.83 5.30
C GLU A 149 6.03 -18.71 4.25
N ILE A 150 4.84 -18.44 3.70
CA ILE A 150 4.58 -17.25 2.88
C ILE A 150 3.72 -16.33 3.73
N MET A 151 4.21 -15.11 3.97
CA MET A 151 3.38 -14.08 4.57
C MET A 151 2.34 -13.65 3.53
N CYS A 152 1.11 -14.12 3.66
CA CYS A 152 0.01 -13.66 2.82
C CYS A 152 -0.50 -12.32 3.35
N GLY A 153 -0.41 -11.27 2.53
CA GLY A 153 -1.09 -9.99 2.78
C GLY A 153 -2.61 -10.04 2.59
N ASN A 154 -3.16 -11.22 2.26
CA ASN A 154 -4.59 -11.42 2.11
C ASN A 154 -5.24 -11.58 3.49
N TYR A 155 -5.98 -10.57 3.93
CA TYR A 155 -6.66 -10.52 5.22
C TYR A 155 -7.74 -11.62 5.37
N ASN A 156 -8.23 -12.19 4.27
CA ASN A 156 -9.25 -13.25 4.29
C ASN A 156 -8.70 -14.65 4.60
N THR A 157 -7.38 -14.84 4.63
CA THR A 157 -6.79 -16.18 4.76
C THR A 157 -5.76 -16.30 5.88
N LEU A 158 -5.68 -15.33 6.80
CA LEU A 158 -4.83 -15.50 7.99
C LEU A 158 -5.45 -16.57 8.90
N PRO A 159 -4.76 -17.71 9.14
CA PRO A 159 -5.20 -18.69 10.12
C PRO A 159 -5.02 -18.06 11.50
N GLY A 160 -6.11 -17.53 12.06
CA GLY A 160 -6.09 -16.82 13.35
C GLY A 160 -7.13 -15.70 13.48
N SER A 161 -7.73 -15.23 12.39
CA SER A 161 -8.94 -14.40 12.49
C SER A 161 -10.14 -15.31 12.76
N GLY A 162 -10.52 -15.42 14.03
CA GLY A 162 -11.63 -16.24 14.50
C GLY A 162 -13.00 -15.79 14.02
N LEU A 163 -13.24 -15.83 12.72
CA LEU A 163 -14.56 -15.71 12.09
C LEU A 163 -14.75 -16.86 11.10
N ALA A 164 -14.62 -18.08 11.60
CA ALA A 164 -15.26 -19.25 11.02
C ALA A 164 -16.50 -19.57 11.87
N ARG A 165 -17.66 -19.03 11.45
CA ARG A 165 -18.96 -19.71 11.51
C ARG A 165 -19.84 -19.20 10.38
#